data_AF-A0A7V5C658-F1
#
_entry.id   AF-A0A7V5C658-F1
#
_cell.length_a   1.000
_cell.length_b   1.000
_cell.length_c   1.000
_cell.angle_alpha   90.00
_cell.angle_beta   90.00
_cell.angle_gamma   90.00
#
_symmetry.space_group_name_H-M   'P 1'
#
loop_
_entity.id
_entity.type
_entity.pdbx_description
1 polymer ?
#
loop_
_entity_poly.entity_id
_entity_poly.type
_entity_poly.pdbx_seq_one_letter_code
_entity_poly.pdbx_strand_id
1 'polypeptide(L)'
;MKKISFPIKISFIIFWIFTLCLSNVWAANHALLIGVGDYPHFKNAQLEGPVNDVEALKNTLNSKFGFASGNIVTLTDQKATRERILGSLRDLNRTTKPGDFIFFYFSGHGTSSYDAGNKKLGIDPYTGALVPTDFGSGKTIQDMMAKLIIGKRDIRPILEKLEKGRRILAVFDACYSQNTVRSIRRHTRYKNRYL
;
A
#
# COMPACT_ATOMS: atom_id res chain seq x y z
N MET A 1 -34.14 -9.24 59.39
CA MET A 1 -33.00 -9.37 58.46
C MET A 1 -33.53 -9.82 57.10
N LYS A 2 -33.61 -8.93 56.09
CA LYS A 2 -34.09 -9.29 54.73
C LYS A 2 -32.89 -9.75 53.88
N LYS A 3 -32.86 -11.03 53.49
CA LYS A 3 -31.88 -11.55 52.52
C LYS A 3 -32.26 -11.03 51.13
N ILE A 4 -31.44 -10.13 50.59
CA ILE A 4 -31.57 -9.65 49.22
C ILE A 4 -30.97 -10.73 48.32
N SER A 5 -31.81 -11.58 47.74
CA SER A 5 -31.39 -12.57 46.74
C SER A 5 -31.35 -11.88 45.36
N PHE A 6 -30.15 -11.56 44.90
CA PHE A 6 -29.94 -11.06 43.54
C PHE A 6 -30.19 -12.19 42.53
N PRO A 7 -31.10 -12.03 41.54
CA PRO A 7 -31.33 -13.08 40.57
C PRO A 7 -30.10 -13.29 39.68
N ILE A 8 -29.55 -14.50 39.73
CA ILE A 8 -28.36 -15.00 38.99
C ILE A 8 -28.41 -14.66 37.49
N LYS A 9 -29.60 -14.47 36.90
CA LYS A 9 -29.82 -14.09 35.50
C LYS A 9 -29.33 -12.68 35.14
N ILE A 10 -29.39 -11.71 36.05
CA ILE A 10 -28.95 -10.32 35.78
C ILE A 10 -27.41 -10.24 35.77
N SER A 11 -26.75 -11.01 36.63
CA SER A 11 -25.28 -11.08 36.70
C SER A 11 -24.67 -11.71 35.43
N PHE A 12 -25.33 -12.70 34.83
CA PHE A 12 -24.92 -13.30 33.55
C PHE A 12 -25.00 -12.34 32.36
N ILE A 13 -26.04 -11.50 32.32
CA ILE A 13 -26.23 -10.50 31.24
C ILE A 13 -25.20 -9.38 31.35
N ILE A 14 -24.93 -8.89 32.57
CA ILE A 14 -23.91 -7.87 32.82
C ILE A 14 -22.51 -8.42 32.48
N PHE A 15 -22.22 -9.68 32.82
CA PHE A 15 -20.97 -10.34 32.44
C PHE A 15 -20.79 -10.39 30.92
N TRP A 16 -21.81 -10.82 30.15
CA TRP A 16 -21.77 -10.85 28.69
C TRP A 16 -21.63 -9.48 28.03
N ILE A 17 -22.29 -8.44 28.56
CA ILE A 17 -22.15 -7.06 28.09
C ILE A 17 -20.72 -6.53 28.38
N PHE A 18 -20.15 -6.88 29.53
CA PHE A 18 -18.78 -6.52 29.88
C PHE A 18 -17.75 -7.23 28.98
N THR A 19 -17.99 -8.50 28.60
CA THR A 19 -17.13 -9.24 27.66
C THR A 19 -17.23 -8.72 26.23
N LEU A 20 -18.41 -8.26 25.78
CA LEU A 20 -18.60 -7.62 24.47
C LEU A 20 -17.92 -6.24 24.37
N CYS A 21 -17.83 -5.49 25.47
CA CYS A 21 -17.14 -4.19 25.49
C CYS A 21 -15.61 -4.30 25.54
N LEU A 22 -15.03 -5.46 25.85
CA LEU A 22 -13.58 -5.67 25.93
C LEU A 22 -12.92 -5.94 24.58
N SER A 23 -13.67 -6.25 23.52
CA SER A 23 -13.12 -6.34 22.17
C SER A 23 -12.92 -4.95 21.57
N ASN A 24 -11.85 -4.28 22.01
CA ASN A 24 -11.31 -3.10 21.35
C ASN A 24 -10.78 -3.49 19.96
N VAL A 25 -11.65 -3.62 18.96
CA VAL A 25 -11.23 -3.60 17.55
C VAL A 25 -11.13 -2.13 17.14
N TRP A 26 -10.14 -1.43 17.69
CA TRP A 26 -9.83 -0.07 17.23
C TRP A 26 -9.13 -0.20 15.89
N ALA A 27 -9.75 0.35 14.85
CA ALA A 27 -9.14 0.47 13.54
C ALA A 27 -7.83 1.25 13.64
N ALA A 28 -6.74 0.65 13.19
CA ALA A 28 -5.43 1.28 13.17
C ALA A 28 -5.10 1.84 11.79
N ASN A 29 -4.30 2.91 11.77
CA ASN A 29 -3.76 3.49 10.55
C ASN A 29 -2.36 2.91 10.28
N HIS A 30 -2.15 2.39 9.08
CA HIS A 30 -0.90 1.82 8.61
C HIS A 30 -0.46 2.48 7.31
N ALA A 31 0.83 2.75 7.16
CA ALA A 31 1.38 3.33 5.95
C ALA A 31 2.57 2.54 5.41
N LEU A 32 2.63 2.40 4.08
CA LEU A 32 3.82 1.99 3.35
C LEU A 32 4.17 3.12 2.38
N LEU A 33 5.27 3.81 2.67
CA LEU A 33 5.75 4.96 1.91
C LEU A 33 7.03 4.58 1.16
N ILE A 34 7.04 4.76 -0.14
CA ILE A 34 8.15 4.37 -1.01
C ILE A 34 8.58 5.59 -1.83
N GLY A 35 9.88 5.88 -1.84
CA GLY A 35 10.46 6.97 -2.60
C GLY A 35 11.73 6.49 -3.30
N VAL A 36 11.76 6.54 -4.63
CA VAL A 36 12.91 6.09 -5.41
C VAL A 36 13.46 7.28 -6.19
N GLY A 37 14.52 7.89 -5.66
CA GLY A 37 15.27 8.96 -6.32
C GLY A 37 16.53 8.46 -6.99
N ASP A 38 17.20 7.50 -6.36
CA ASP A 38 18.45 6.90 -6.84
C ASP A 38 18.22 5.66 -7.72
N TYR A 39 18.73 5.74 -8.95
CA TYR A 39 18.74 4.66 -9.93
C TYR A 39 20.18 4.32 -10.34
N PRO A 40 20.89 3.43 -9.62
CA PRO A 40 22.33 3.22 -9.80
C PRO A 40 22.75 2.80 -11.21
N HIS A 41 21.85 2.14 -11.95
CA HIS A 41 22.10 1.66 -13.32
C HIS A 41 21.75 2.68 -14.41
N PHE A 42 21.14 3.81 -14.05
CA PHE A 42 20.66 4.83 -14.99
C PHE A 42 20.97 6.24 -14.46
N LYS A 43 22.21 6.71 -14.66
CA LYS A 43 22.66 8.02 -14.17
C LYS A 43 21.82 9.22 -14.64
N ASN A 44 21.15 9.10 -15.79
CA ASN A 44 20.30 10.17 -16.33
C ASN A 44 18.84 10.10 -15.84
N ALA A 45 18.53 9.18 -14.93
CA ALA A 45 17.18 8.93 -14.42
C ALA A 45 17.03 9.29 -12.93
N GLN A 46 17.96 10.04 -12.34
CA GLN A 46 17.88 10.41 -10.92
C GLN A 46 16.74 11.42 -10.67
N LEU A 47 16.12 11.34 -9.49
CA LEU A 47 15.07 12.26 -9.04
C LEU A 47 15.38 12.77 -7.63
N GLU A 48 15.25 14.06 -7.38
CA GLU A 48 15.54 14.67 -6.07
C GLU A 48 14.31 14.69 -5.12
N GLY A 49 13.10 14.62 -5.68
CA GLY A 49 11.84 14.73 -4.93
C GLY A 49 11.47 13.52 -4.05
N PRO A 50 11.53 12.27 -4.53
CA PRO A 50 10.86 11.14 -3.89
C PRO A 50 11.22 10.87 -2.43
N VAL A 51 12.49 11.09 -2.05
CA VAL A 51 12.95 10.90 -0.66
C VAL A 51 12.37 11.98 0.25
N ASN A 52 12.37 13.23 -0.23
CA ASN A 52 11.79 14.37 0.49
C ASN A 52 10.27 14.22 0.65
N ASP A 53 9.58 13.71 -0.38
CA ASP A 53 8.15 13.44 -0.33
C ASP A 53 7.80 12.42 0.76
N VAL A 54 8.57 11.32 0.84
CA VAL A 54 8.38 10.28 1.87
C VAL A 54 8.60 10.83 3.26
N GLU A 55 9.62 11.66 3.47
CA GLU A 55 9.89 12.28 4.76
C GLU A 55 8.76 13.24 5.17
N ALA A 56 8.33 14.12 4.26
CA ALA A 56 7.25 15.06 4.49
C ALA A 56 5.91 14.34 4.80
N LEU A 57 5.59 13.28 4.06
CA LEU A 57 4.41 12.47 4.29
C LEU A 57 4.49 11.71 5.61
N LYS A 58 5.62 11.07 5.93
CA LYS A 58 5.80 10.38 7.21
C LYS A 58 5.54 11.33 8.38
N ASN A 59 6.13 12.51 8.35
CA ASN A 59 5.96 13.52 9.40
C ASN A 59 4.51 13.99 9.48
N THR A 60 3.86 14.22 8.34
CA THR A 60 2.46 14.65 8.28
C THR A 60 1.50 13.56 8.78
N LEU A 61 1.69 12.31 8.38
CA LEU A 61 0.86 11.18 8.81
C LEU A 61 0.96 10.96 10.31
N ASN A 62 2.17 11.07 10.87
CA ASN A 62 2.40 10.91 12.30
C ASN A 62 1.83 12.08 13.12
N SER A 63 2.13 13.32 12.74
CA SER A 63 1.78 14.51 13.52
C SER A 63 0.33 14.98 13.35
N LYS A 64 -0.27 14.77 12.17
CA LYS A 64 -1.60 15.31 11.84
C LYS A 64 -2.69 14.25 11.67
N PHE A 65 -2.33 13.05 11.22
CA PHE A 65 -3.29 11.99 10.91
C PHE A 65 -3.26 10.81 11.90
N GLY A 66 -2.49 10.91 12.99
CA GLY A 66 -2.49 9.94 14.08
C GLY A 66 -1.94 8.56 13.71
N PHE A 67 -1.10 8.47 12.66
CA PHE A 67 -0.43 7.22 12.35
C PHE A 67 0.66 6.96 13.39
N ALA A 68 0.56 5.85 14.12
CA ALA A 68 1.62 5.42 15.03
C ALA A 68 2.92 5.18 14.26
N SER A 69 4.06 5.66 14.77
CA SER A 69 5.35 5.54 14.05
C SER A 69 5.72 4.09 13.74
N GLY A 70 5.36 3.14 14.61
CA GLY A 70 5.56 1.70 14.39
C GLY A 70 4.69 1.11 13.27
N ASN A 71 3.67 1.83 12.82
CA ASN A 71 2.78 1.43 11.73
C ASN A 71 3.15 2.09 10.38
N ILE A 72 4.20 2.91 10.34
CA ILE A 72 4.69 3.55 9.11
C ILE A 72 5.98 2.86 8.67
N VAL A 73 5.92 2.14 7.55
CA VAL A 73 7.08 1.54 6.90
C VAL A 73 7.55 2.46 5.77
N THR A 74 8.84 2.79 5.73
CA THR A 74 9.45 3.61 4.67
C THR A 74 10.53 2.84 3.92
N LEU A 75 10.47 2.84 2.58
CA LEU A 75 11.52 2.32 1.71
C LEU A 75 12.01 3.43 0.78
N THR A 76 13.25 3.88 0.97
CA THR A 76 13.86 4.90 0.13
C THR A 76 15.09 4.37 -0.60
N ASP A 77 15.26 4.80 -1.86
CA ASP A 77 16.43 4.51 -2.70
C ASP A 77 16.89 3.07 -2.65
N GLN A 78 18.11 2.78 -2.20
CA GLN A 78 18.71 1.43 -2.20
C GLN A 78 17.90 0.42 -1.37
N LYS A 79 16.98 0.89 -0.51
CA LYS A 79 16.04 0.03 0.24
C LYS A 79 14.78 -0.31 -0.55
N ALA A 80 14.43 0.48 -1.57
CA ALA A 80 13.24 0.32 -2.40
C ALA A 80 13.49 -0.62 -3.59
N THR A 81 13.98 -1.83 -3.30
CA THR A 81 14.12 -2.90 -4.30
C THR A 81 12.76 -3.53 -4.60
N ARG A 82 12.62 -4.18 -5.77
CA ARG A 82 11.40 -4.91 -6.14
C ARG A 82 10.95 -5.86 -5.04
N GLU A 83 11.88 -6.66 -4.53
CA GLU A 83 11.61 -7.67 -3.53
C GLU A 83 11.08 -7.04 -2.24
N ARG A 84 11.73 -5.98 -1.76
CA ARG A 84 11.34 -5.31 -0.52
C ARG A 84 10.01 -4.58 -0.64
N ILE A 85 9.76 -3.89 -1.75
CA ILE A 85 8.47 -3.23 -2.00
C ILE A 85 7.33 -4.24 -1.98
N LEU A 86 7.44 -5.32 -2.75
CA LEU A 86 6.39 -6.34 -2.82
C LEU A 86 6.28 -7.14 -1.51
N GLY A 87 7.41 -7.36 -0.81
CA GLY A 87 7.46 -7.96 0.52
C GLY A 87 6.66 -7.14 1.53
N SER A 88 6.97 -5.84 1.65
CA SER A 88 6.27 -4.93 2.56
C SER A 88 4.78 -4.79 2.21
N LEU A 89 4.43 -4.78 0.91
CA LEU A 89 3.02 -4.76 0.51
C LEU A 89 2.29 -6.05 0.93
N ARG A 90 2.94 -7.21 0.82
CA ARG A 90 2.39 -8.49 1.32
C ARG A 90 2.31 -8.51 2.84
N ASP A 91 3.29 -7.94 3.53
CA ASP A 91 3.33 -7.89 5.00
C ASP A 91 2.13 -7.16 5.59
N LEU A 92 1.59 -6.14 4.89
CA LEU A 92 0.35 -5.49 5.30
C LEU A 92 -0.80 -6.48 5.48
N ASN A 93 -0.87 -7.59 4.73
CA ASN A 93 -1.91 -8.60 4.94
C ASN A 93 -1.79 -9.31 6.29
N ARG A 94 -0.56 -9.42 6.80
CA ARG A 94 -0.24 -10.10 8.06
C ARG A 94 -0.29 -9.15 9.25
N THR A 95 0.11 -7.91 9.06
CA THR A 95 0.27 -6.94 10.17
C THR A 95 -0.99 -6.12 10.45
N THR A 96 -1.94 -6.07 9.51
CA THR A 96 -3.19 -5.31 9.66
C THR A 96 -4.39 -6.23 9.86
N LYS A 97 -5.44 -5.71 10.49
CA LYS A 97 -6.69 -6.40 10.81
C LYS A 97 -7.87 -5.82 10.01
N PRO A 98 -8.98 -6.55 9.88
CA PRO A 98 -10.22 -5.97 9.36
C PRO A 98 -10.61 -4.71 10.16
N GLY A 99 -11.02 -3.66 9.45
CA GLY A 99 -11.29 -2.33 9.99
C GLY A 99 -10.16 -1.33 9.77
N ASP A 100 -8.91 -1.79 9.64
CA ASP A 100 -7.76 -0.91 9.51
C ASP A 100 -7.76 -0.08 8.22
N PHE A 101 -7.11 1.08 8.29
CA PHE A 101 -6.84 1.93 7.14
C PHE A 101 -5.38 1.78 6.71
N ILE A 102 -5.17 1.61 5.41
CA ILE A 102 -3.86 1.45 4.79
C ILE A 102 -3.65 2.60 3.82
N PHE A 103 -2.56 3.34 4.01
CA PHE A 103 -2.06 4.31 3.06
C PHE A 103 -0.84 3.75 2.34
N PHE A 104 -0.96 3.53 1.03
CA PHE A 104 0.15 3.10 0.17
C PHE A 104 0.57 4.28 -0.69
N TYR A 105 1.83 4.69 -0.59
CA TYR A 105 2.38 5.78 -1.36
C TYR A 105 3.65 5.33 -2.09
N PHE A 106 3.73 5.65 -3.38
CA PHE A 106 4.92 5.47 -4.18
C PHE A 106 5.25 6.77 -4.92
N SER A 107 6.49 7.23 -4.83
CA SER A 107 7.06 8.31 -5.64
C SER A 107 8.32 7.81 -6.36
N GLY A 108 8.43 8.10 -7.66
CA GLY A 108 9.57 7.68 -8.49
C GLY A 108 9.18 7.47 -9.96
N HIS A 109 10.02 6.77 -10.72
CA HIS A 109 9.71 6.46 -12.12
C HIS A 109 8.59 5.43 -12.26
N GLY A 110 7.73 5.69 -13.24
CA GLY A 110 6.74 4.76 -13.75
C GLY A 110 6.88 4.62 -15.26
N THR A 111 6.43 3.49 -15.80
CA THR A 111 6.55 3.19 -17.22
C THR A 111 5.35 2.41 -17.73
N SER A 112 5.14 2.39 -19.04
CA SER A 112 4.09 1.61 -19.70
C SER A 112 4.54 1.03 -21.03
N SER A 113 3.70 0.18 -21.64
CA SER A 113 3.93 -0.33 -23.00
C SER A 113 3.97 0.77 -24.08
N TYR A 114 3.50 1.98 -23.75
CA TYR A 114 3.44 3.11 -24.68
C TYR A 114 4.73 3.91 -24.72
N ASP A 115 5.65 3.69 -23.79
CA ASP A 115 6.95 4.36 -23.78
C ASP A 115 7.83 3.88 -24.94
N ALA A 116 8.57 4.81 -25.53
CA ALA A 116 9.51 4.53 -26.60
C ALA A 116 10.58 3.53 -26.11
N GLY A 117 10.75 2.43 -26.84
CA GLY A 117 11.64 1.33 -26.45
C GLY A 117 10.95 0.20 -25.67
N ASN A 118 9.77 0.46 -25.09
CA ASN A 118 9.09 -0.50 -24.21
C ASN A 118 8.10 -1.44 -24.92
N LYS A 119 7.88 -1.26 -26.23
CA LYS A 119 7.14 -2.24 -27.04
C LYS A 119 7.73 -3.66 -26.95
N LYS A 120 9.05 -3.78 -26.79
CA LYS A 120 9.75 -5.06 -26.65
C LYS A 120 9.72 -5.63 -25.24
N LEU A 121 9.32 -4.83 -24.26
CA LEU A 121 9.23 -5.23 -22.85
C LEU A 121 7.99 -6.10 -22.58
N GLY A 122 6.99 -6.11 -23.47
CA GLY A 122 5.82 -6.98 -23.31
C GLY A 122 4.93 -6.61 -22.12
N ILE A 123 4.97 -5.35 -21.68
CA ILE A 123 4.03 -4.82 -20.69
C ILE A 123 2.63 -4.80 -21.32
N ASP A 124 1.62 -5.27 -20.59
CA ASP A 124 0.22 -5.22 -21.02
C ASP A 124 -0.19 -3.73 -21.22
N PRO A 125 -0.75 -3.33 -22.37
CA PRO A 125 -1.09 -1.94 -22.65
C PRO A 125 -2.14 -1.34 -21.71
N TYR A 126 -2.88 -2.18 -21.00
CA TYR A 126 -3.86 -1.74 -20.03
C TYR A 126 -3.29 -1.65 -18.61
N THR A 127 -1.97 -1.73 -18.42
CA THR A 127 -1.32 -1.57 -17.12
C THR A 127 -0.06 -0.69 -17.16
N GLY A 128 0.19 0.02 -16.06
CA GLY A 128 1.46 0.68 -15.79
C GLY A 128 2.39 -0.22 -14.96
N ALA A 129 3.66 0.15 -14.92
CA ALA A 129 4.66 -0.46 -14.07
C ALA A 129 5.41 0.60 -13.26
N LEU A 130 5.77 0.27 -12.02
CA LEU A 130 6.67 1.06 -11.19
C LEU A 130 8.09 0.56 -11.38
N VAL A 131 9.06 1.49 -11.28
CA VAL A 131 10.47 1.21 -11.45
C VAL A 131 11.18 1.29 -10.09
N PRO A 132 11.56 0.14 -9.50
CA PRO A 132 12.35 0.09 -8.26
C PRO A 132 13.81 0.52 -8.48
N THR A 133 14.55 0.77 -7.39
CA THR A 133 15.97 1.16 -7.46
C THR A 133 16.86 0.12 -8.15
N ASP A 134 16.53 -1.17 -8.00
CA ASP A 134 17.29 -2.30 -8.56
C ASP A 134 16.90 -2.62 -10.01
N PHE A 135 16.12 -1.75 -10.65
CA PHE A 135 15.91 -1.80 -12.09
C PHE A 135 17.24 -1.55 -12.82
N GLY A 136 17.54 -2.39 -13.82
CA GLY A 136 18.80 -2.33 -14.57
C GLY A 136 19.96 -3.15 -13.99
N SER A 137 19.77 -3.84 -12.86
CA SER A 137 20.79 -4.76 -12.32
C SER A 137 20.99 -6.03 -13.17
N GLY A 138 20.08 -6.26 -14.12
CA GLY A 138 20.06 -7.41 -15.02
C GLY A 138 20.75 -7.12 -16.35
N LYS A 139 21.27 -8.17 -17.01
CA LYS A 139 21.99 -8.03 -18.29
C LYS A 139 21.08 -8.17 -19.50
N THR A 140 19.95 -8.85 -19.33
CA THR A 140 18.99 -9.12 -20.40
C THR A 140 17.73 -8.28 -20.26
N ILE A 141 16.98 -8.15 -21.35
CA ILE A 141 15.64 -7.52 -21.33
C ILE A 141 14.73 -8.27 -20.34
N GLN A 142 14.82 -9.60 -20.30
CA GLN A 142 14.06 -10.45 -19.39
C GLN A 142 14.38 -10.15 -17.92
N ASP A 143 15.65 -9.95 -17.58
CA ASP A 143 16.05 -9.59 -16.22
C ASP A 143 15.50 -8.21 -15.82
N MET A 144 15.59 -7.23 -16.71
CA MET A 144 15.01 -5.89 -16.49
C MET A 144 13.49 -5.98 -16.29
N MET A 145 12.80 -6.81 -17.08
CA MET A 145 11.37 -7.07 -16.93
C MET A 145 11.01 -7.76 -15.62
N ALA A 146 11.86 -8.66 -15.14
CA ALA A 146 11.68 -9.30 -13.85
C ALA A 146 11.82 -8.31 -12.68
N LYS A 147 12.47 -7.16 -12.88
CA LYS A 147 12.64 -6.08 -11.89
C LYS A 147 11.51 -5.05 -11.89
N LEU A 148 10.71 -4.95 -12.94
CA LEU A 148 9.53 -4.09 -12.93
C LEU A 148 8.46 -4.61 -11.98
N ILE A 149 7.76 -3.69 -11.33
CA ILE A 149 6.53 -3.96 -10.57
C ILE A 149 5.35 -3.59 -11.46
N ILE A 150 4.68 -4.59 -12.02
CA ILE A 150 3.58 -4.40 -12.97
C ILE A 150 2.27 -4.36 -12.20
N GLY A 151 1.47 -3.30 -12.36
CA GLY A 151 0.26 -3.06 -11.58
C GLY A 151 -0.71 -4.25 -11.59
N LYS A 152 -1.06 -4.75 -12.78
CA LYS A 152 -2.00 -5.87 -12.95
C LYS A 152 -1.48 -7.21 -12.42
N ARG A 153 -0.17 -7.46 -12.50
CA ARG A 153 0.46 -8.74 -12.13
C ARG A 153 0.84 -8.78 -10.64
N ASP A 154 1.44 -7.71 -10.15
CA ASP A 154 2.14 -7.70 -8.87
C ASP A 154 1.33 -6.96 -7.79
N ILE A 155 0.77 -5.78 -8.08
CA ILE A 155 0.13 -4.92 -7.07
C ILE A 155 -1.34 -5.31 -6.87
N ARG A 156 -2.11 -5.38 -7.96
CA ARG A 156 -3.56 -5.57 -7.93
C ARG A 156 -4.00 -6.81 -7.13
N PRO A 157 -3.40 -8.01 -7.30
CA PRO A 157 -3.81 -9.17 -6.52
C PRO A 157 -3.58 -9.00 -5.01
N ILE A 158 -2.57 -8.23 -4.60
CA ILE A 158 -2.28 -7.97 -3.19
C ILE A 158 -3.30 -6.98 -2.62
N LEU A 159 -3.61 -5.91 -3.35
CA LEU A 159 -4.61 -4.92 -2.94
C LEU A 159 -6.02 -5.54 -2.86
N GLU A 160 -6.44 -6.33 -3.85
CA GLU A 160 -7.74 -7.01 -3.86
C GLU A 160 -7.91 -7.94 -2.64
N LYS A 161 -6.81 -8.51 -2.12
CA LYS A 161 -6.83 -9.30 -0.89
C LYS A 161 -6.99 -8.43 0.35
N LEU A 162 -6.28 -7.32 0.42
CA LEU A 162 -6.34 -6.37 1.54
C LEU A 162 -7.73 -5.71 1.65
N GLU A 163 -8.34 -5.35 0.53
CA GLU A 163 -9.66 -4.69 0.45
C GLU A 163 -10.80 -5.57 1.01
N LYS A 164 -10.56 -6.87 1.24
CA LYS A 164 -11.46 -7.75 1.98
C LYS A 164 -11.42 -7.44 3.48
N GLY A 165 -11.97 -6.29 3.85
CA GLY A 165 -12.16 -5.86 5.23
C GLY A 165 -11.30 -4.70 5.68
N ARG A 166 -10.40 -4.17 4.85
CA ARG A 166 -9.59 -2.97 5.14
C ARG A 166 -9.94 -1.86 4.17
N ARG A 167 -9.69 -0.62 4.58
CA ARG A 167 -9.79 0.55 3.71
C ARG A 167 -8.41 0.88 3.17
N ILE A 168 -8.27 1.06 1.87
CA ILE A 168 -6.98 1.36 1.26
C ILE A 168 -7.08 2.67 0.48
N LEU A 169 -6.11 3.55 0.67
CA LEU A 169 -5.81 4.65 -0.23
C LEU A 169 -4.43 4.40 -0.82
N ALA A 170 -4.36 4.27 -2.14
CA ALA A 170 -3.12 4.06 -2.87
C ALA A 170 -2.85 5.27 -3.77
N VAL A 171 -1.71 5.93 -3.57
CA VAL A 171 -1.27 7.12 -4.31
C VAL A 171 0.04 6.82 -5.00
N PHE A 172 0.13 7.19 -6.27
CA PHE A 172 1.27 6.91 -7.13
C PHE A 172 1.70 8.20 -7.81
N ASP A 173 2.76 8.79 -7.29
CA ASP A 173 3.42 9.96 -7.85
C ASP A 173 4.51 9.51 -8.83
N ALA A 174 4.06 9.03 -9.98
CA ALA A 174 4.89 8.49 -11.04
C ALA A 174 4.21 8.68 -12.40
N CYS A 175 4.99 8.87 -13.46
CA CYS A 175 4.46 8.86 -14.82
C CYS A 175 3.72 7.54 -15.11
N TYR A 176 2.60 7.61 -15.85
CA TYR A 176 1.74 6.45 -16.18
C TYR A 176 1.05 5.74 -15.00
N SER A 177 1.03 6.34 -13.79
CA SER A 177 0.32 5.82 -12.62
C SER A 177 -1.17 5.51 -12.84
N GLN A 178 -1.82 6.24 -13.74
CA GLN A 178 -3.25 6.10 -14.06
C GLN A 178 -3.63 4.71 -14.63
N ASN A 179 -2.68 4.00 -15.24
CA ASN A 179 -2.87 2.62 -15.71
C ASN A 179 -2.38 1.56 -14.69
N THR A 180 -1.65 1.95 -13.64
CA THR A 180 -1.19 1.01 -12.60
C THR A 180 -2.35 0.48 -11.75
N VAL A 181 -3.42 1.26 -11.58
CA VAL A 181 -4.57 0.92 -10.69
C VAL A 181 -5.95 0.89 -11.37
N ARG A 182 -6.06 0.75 -12.69
CA ARG A 182 -7.39 0.75 -13.36
C ARG A 182 -8.35 -0.26 -12.71
N SER A 183 -9.37 0.26 -12.02
CA SER A 183 -10.51 -0.52 -11.54
C SER A 183 -11.38 -0.91 -12.74
N ILE A 184 -11.69 -2.19 -12.90
CA ILE A 184 -12.75 -2.63 -13.82
C ILE A 184 -14.09 -2.31 -13.14
N ARG A 185 -14.66 -1.15 -13.46
CA ARG A 185 -16.04 -0.83 -13.06
C ARG A 185 -17.01 -1.49 -14.04
N ARG A 186 -17.69 -2.57 -13.63
CA ARG A 186 -19.03 -2.89 -14.13
C ARG A 186 -20.02 -3.07 -12.98
N HIS A 187 -20.89 -2.06 -12.90
CA HIS A 187 -22.23 -2.08 -12.31
C HIS A 187 -22.35 -2.30 -10.80
N THR A 188 -22.10 -1.23 -10.03
CA THR A 188 -23.11 -0.71 -9.09
C THR A 188 -22.86 0.79 -8.84
N ARG A 189 -23.96 1.48 -8.62
CA ARG A 189 -24.11 2.93 -8.55
C ARG A 189 -23.65 3.43 -7.18
N TYR A 190 -22.34 3.61 -6.97
CA TYR A 190 -21.82 4.53 -5.94
C TYR A 190 -20.63 5.34 -6.48
N LYS A 191 -20.69 6.65 -6.25
CA LYS A 191 -19.81 7.66 -6.82
C LYS A 191 -18.57 7.80 -5.94
N ASN A 192 -17.61 6.88 -6.04
CA ASN A 192 -16.32 7.05 -5.40
C ASN A 192 -15.48 8.02 -6.23
N ARG A 193 -15.24 9.20 -5.65
CA ARG A 193 -14.23 10.17 -6.10
C ARG A 193 -12.86 9.63 -5.69
N TYR A 194 -11.96 9.51 -6.65
CA TYR A 194 -10.53 9.40 -6.41
C TYR A 194 -9.90 10.71 -6.92
N LEU A 195 -9.19 11.41 -6.03
CA LEU A 195 -8.23 12.45 -6.38
C LEU A 195 -6.92 11.77 -6.73
#